data_AF-A0A4Y2W0E4-F1
#
_entry.id   AF-A0A4Y2W0E4-F1
#
_cell.length_a   1.000
_cell.length_b   1.000
_cell.length_c   1.000
_cell.angle_alpha   90.00
_cell.angle_beta   90.00
_cell.angle_gamma   90.00
#
_symmetry.space_group_name_H-M   'P 1'
#
loop_
_entity.id
_entity.type
_entity.pdbx_description
1 polymer ?
#
loop_
_entity_poly.entity_id
_entity_poly.type
_entity_poly.pdbx_seq_one_letter_code
_entity_poly.pdbx_strand_id
1 'polypeptide(L)' 'MTSEDAWSSSEIQKAQLEDPDSSQILEKKLNSAERPSWQEIVLESSATKQYCALWDSLHLKDGVLYRKWESDGGNSC' A
#
# COMPACT_ATOMS: atom_id res chain seq x y z
N MET A 1 -31.89 -1.08 6.39
CA MET A 1 -30.94 -0.53 7.38
C MET A 1 -29.63 -1.27 7.20
N THR A 2 -28.75 -0.79 6.30
CA THR A 2 -27.31 -1.15 6.22
C THR A 2 -26.67 -0.37 5.08
N SER A 3 -25.94 0.70 5.38
CA SER A 3 -24.99 1.34 4.46
C SER A 3 -23.98 2.17 5.25
N GLU A 4 -23.39 1.56 6.29
CA GLU A 4 -22.53 2.26 7.26
C GLU A 4 -21.16 1.59 7.46
N ASP A 5 -20.76 0.63 6.61
CA ASP A 5 -19.46 -0.06 6.76
C ASP A 5 -18.49 0.15 5.58
N ALA A 6 -18.80 1.07 4.67
CA ALA A 6 -17.86 1.49 3.63
C ALA A 6 -17.13 2.74 4.12
N TRP A 7 -15.94 2.57 4.70
CA TRP A 7 -15.06 3.70 4.98
C TRP A 7 -14.86 4.55 3.72
N SER A 8 -14.94 5.87 3.90
CA SER A 8 -14.65 6.84 2.86
C SER A 8 -13.17 6.77 2.48
N SER A 9 -12.83 7.11 1.23
CA SER A 9 -11.43 7.15 0.78
C SER A 9 -10.55 8.03 1.68
N SER A 10 -11.11 9.13 2.19
CA SER A 10 -10.45 10.01 3.16
C SER A 10 -10.18 9.35 4.51
N GLU A 11 -11.11 8.50 4.99
CA GLU A 11 -10.94 7.76 6.24
C GLU A 11 -9.86 6.67 6.09
N ILE A 12 -9.85 5.96 4.95
CA ILE A 12 -8.82 4.98 4.62
C ILE A 12 -7.45 5.66 4.51
N GLN A 13 -7.36 6.79 3.81
CA GLN A 13 -6.12 7.55 3.69
C GLN A 13 -5.59 7.99 5.06
N LYS A 14 -6.48 8.52 5.91
CA LYS A 14 -6.13 8.95 7.26
C LYS A 14 -5.61 7.78 8.10
N ALA A 15 -6.29 6.64 8.06
CA ALA A 15 -5.86 5.44 8.77
C ALA A 15 -4.49 4.93 8.30
N GLN A 16 -4.20 4.99 6.99
CA GLN A 16 -2.88 4.64 6.44
C GLN A 16 -1.79 5.63 6.87
N LEU A 17 -2.12 6.92 7.00
CA LEU A 17 -1.20 7.94 7.49
C LEU A 17 -0.96 7.85 9.01
N GLU A 18 -1.95 7.39 9.78
CA GLU A 18 -1.81 7.18 11.23
C GLU A 18 -0.94 5.96 11.56
N ASP A 19 -0.83 4.99 10.65
CA ASP A 19 0.06 3.84 10.79
C ASP A 19 1.51 4.21 10.41
N PRO A 20 2.50 4.07 11.31
CA PRO A 20 3.88 4.51 11.07
C PRO A 20 4.58 3.79 9.91
N ASP A 21 4.21 2.53 9.65
CA ASP A 21 4.83 1.72 8.60
C ASP A 21 4.15 1.98 7.24
N SER A 22 2.83 2.12 7.23
CA SER A 22 2.04 2.42 6.03
C SER A 22 2.21 3.86 5.55
N SER A 23 2.29 4.83 6.48
CA SER A 23 2.53 6.25 6.15
C SER A 23 3.83 6.45 5.39
N GLN A 24 4.91 5.80 5.84
CA GLN A 24 6.21 5.85 5.16
C GLN A 24 6.15 5.29 3.75
N ILE A 25 5.42 4.19 3.54
CA ILE A 25 5.26 3.60 2.20
C ILE A 25 4.39 4.49 1.32
N LEU A 26 3.29 5.02 1.86
CA LEU A 26 2.41 5.93 1.15
C LEU A 26 3.17 7.18 0.69
N GLU A 27 3.94 7.80 1.58
CA GLU A 27 4.79 8.94 1.28
C GLU A 27 5.83 8.60 0.22
N LYS A 28 6.56 7.48 0.36
CA LYS A 28 7.55 7.06 -0.65
C LYS A 28 6.89 6.84 -2.02
N LYS A 29 5.70 6.22 -2.05
CA LYS A 29 4.94 5.93 -3.28
C LYS A 29 4.38 7.20 -3.93
N LEU A 30 4.08 8.22 -3.14
CA LEU A 30 3.66 9.56 -3.60
C LEU A 30 4.85 10.35 -4.17
N ASN A 31 6.03 10.21 -3.57
CA ASN A 31 7.23 10.96 -3.97
C ASN A 31 8.02 10.30 -5.11
N SER A 32 7.92 8.97 -5.26
CA SER A 32 8.64 8.21 -6.27
C SER A 32 7.78 7.06 -6.83
N ALA A 33 7.84 6.89 -8.16
CA ALA A 33 7.28 5.72 -8.83
C ALA A 33 8.18 4.48 -8.66
N GLU A 34 9.48 4.70 -8.39
CA GLU A 34 10.48 3.63 -8.32
C GLU A 34 10.48 2.98 -6.94
N ARG A 35 10.78 1.67 -6.93
CA ARG A 35 10.89 0.92 -5.68
C ARG A 35 12.06 1.46 -4.85
N PRO A 36 11.89 1.67 -3.53
CA PRO A 36 12.98 2.07 -2.65
C PRO A 36 14.15 1.10 -2.75
N SER A 37 15.36 1.63 -2.63
CA SER A 37 16.57 0.83 -2.76
C SER A 37 16.71 -0.15 -1.59
N TRP A 38 17.41 -1.26 -1.81
CA TRP A 38 17.68 -2.22 -0.74
C TRP A 38 18.38 -1.58 0.47
N GLN A 39 19.24 -0.58 0.26
CA GLN A 39 19.99 0.09 1.33
C GLN A 39 19.07 0.93 2.22
N GLU A 40 18.13 1.65 1.62
CA GLU A 40 17.11 2.40 2.36
C GLU A 40 16.22 1.46 3.17
N ILE A 41 15.86 0.31 2.60
CA ILE A 41 14.98 -0.67 3.24
C ILE A 41 15.64 -1.36 4.44
N VAL A 42 16.96 -1.58 4.45
CA VAL A 42 17.65 -2.33 5.52
C VAL A 42 17.47 -1.67 6.90
N LEU A 43 17.44 -0.34 6.95
CA LEU A 43 17.27 0.44 8.19
C LEU A 43 15.80 0.50 8.65
N GLU A 44 14.85 0.18 7.78
CA GLU A 44 13.43 0.27 8.05
C GLU A 44 12.91 -0.90 8.91
N SER A 45 11.70 -0.72 9.45
CA SER A 45 10.97 -1.75 10.21
C SER A 45 10.69 -3.00 9.37
N SER A 46 10.38 -4.12 10.04
CA SER A 46 9.98 -5.36 9.37
C SER A 46 8.71 -5.21 8.54
N ALA A 47 7.78 -4.36 8.97
CA ALA A 47 6.53 -4.11 8.25
C ALA A 47 6.76 -3.29 6.98
N THR A 48 7.58 -2.23 7.06
CA THR A 48 7.99 -1.43 5.89
C THR A 48 8.71 -2.30 4.86
N LYS A 49 9.59 -3.22 5.30
CA LYS A 49 10.22 -4.23 4.44
C LYS A 49 9.21 -5.08 3.68
N GLN A 50 8.15 -5.54 4.35
CA GLN A 50 7.10 -6.35 3.74
C GLN A 50 6.32 -5.56 2.66
N TYR A 51 5.99 -4.31 2.93
CA TYR A 51 5.35 -3.44 1.95
C TYR A 51 6.27 -3.09 0.77
N CYS A 52 7.56 -2.90 1.00
CA CYS A 52 8.55 -2.72 -0.06
C CYS A 52 8.68 -3.96 -0.97
N ALA A 53 8.59 -5.17 -0.39
CA ALA A 53 8.55 -6.40 -1.19
C ALA A 53 7.29 -6.49 -2.06
N LEU A 54 6.19 -5.86 -1.63
CA LEU A 54 4.94 -5.77 -2.38
C LEU A 54 4.88 -4.55 -3.30
N TRP A 55 5.94 -3.75 -3.42
CA TRP A 55 5.92 -2.45 -4.10
C TRP A 55 5.29 -2.51 -5.50
N ASP A 56 5.66 -3.48 -6.31
CA ASP A 56 5.17 -3.63 -7.69
C ASP A 56 3.67 -3.97 -7.76
N SER A 57 3.12 -4.53 -6.68
CA SER A 57 1.68 -4.79 -6.53
C SER A 57 0.92 -3.64 -5.89
N LEU A 58 1.61 -2.68 -5.27
CA LEU A 58 0.99 -1.50 -4.68
C LEU A 58 0.73 -0.44 -5.74
N HIS A 59 -0.43 0.20 -5.69
CA HIS A 59 -0.80 1.33 -6.54
C HIS A 59 -1.52 2.40 -5.74
N LEU A 60 -1.34 3.65 -6.14
CA LEU A 60 -2.01 4.80 -5.55
C LEU A 60 -3.26 5.13 -6.34
N LYS A 61 -4.36 5.37 -5.64
CA LYS A 61 -5.58 5.94 -6.21
C LYS A 61 -6.18 6.91 -5.21
N ASP A 62 -6.41 8.15 -5.65
CA ASP A 62 -6.99 9.23 -4.83
C ASP A 62 -6.25 9.42 -3.48
N GLY A 63 -4.93 9.19 -3.48
CA GLY A 63 -4.09 9.30 -2.28
C GLY A 63 -4.19 8.14 -1.29
N VAL A 64 -4.88 7.05 -1.66
CA VAL A 64 -4.96 5.80 -0.90
C VAL A 64 -4.09 4.74 -1.55
N LEU A 65 -3.35 3.99 -0.72
CA LEU A 65 -2.55 2.86 -1.15
C LEU A 65 -3.43 1.61 -1.29
N TYR A 66 -3.46 1.04 -2.49
CA TYR A 66 -4.16 -0.19 -2.80
C TYR A 66 -3.17 -1.29 -3.14
N ARG A 67 -3.45 -2.51 -2.67
CA ARG A 67 -2.76 -3.72 -3.10
C ARG A 67 -3.56 -4.36 -4.23
N LYS A 68 -2.93 -4.50 -5.39
CA LYS A 68 -3.43 -5.38 -6.45
C LYS A 68 -3.13 -6.81 -6.03
N TRP A 69 -4.17 -7.64 -6.01
CA TRP A 69 -3.99 -9.09 -5.96
C TRP A 69 -3.81 -9.57 -7.39
N GLU A 70 -2.82 -10.42 -7.66
CA GLU A 70 -2.84 -11.21 -8.89
C GLU A 70 -4.08 -12.10 -8.81
N SER A 71 -5.07 -11.81 -9.65
CA SER A 71 -6.20 -12.72 -9.82
C SER A 71 -5.60 -14.04 -10.29
N ASP A 72 -5.87 -15.12 -9.56
CA ASP A 72 -5.65 -16.48 -10.04
C ASP A 72 -6.60 -16.65 -11.24
N GLY A 73 -6.15 -16.18 -12.41
CA GLY A 73 -6.83 -16.35 -13.67
C GLY A 73 -6.68 -17.82 -14.02
N GLY A 74 -7.43 -18.67 -13.31
CA GLY A 74 -7.54 -20.09 -13.55
C GLY A 74 -8.01 -20.28 -14.98
N ASN A 75 -7.05 -20.40 -15.89
CA ASN A 75 -7.26 -21.04 -17.17
C ASN A 75 -7.31 -22.55 -16.89
N SER A 76 -8.40 -22.99 -16.26
CA SER A 76 -8.79 -24.39 -16.26
C SER A 76 -9.53 -24.67 -17.57
N CYS A 77 -8.96 -25.59 -18.35
CA CYS A 77 -9.43 -26.09 -19.64
C CYS A 77 -10.88 -26.58 -19.65
#